data_AF-A0A4Q5V9V3-F1
#
_entry.id   AF-A0A4Q5V9V3-F1
#
_cell.length_a   1.000
_cell.length_b   1.000
_cell.length_c   1.000
_cell.angle_alpha   90.00
_cell.angle_beta   90.00
_cell.angle_gamma   90.00
#
_symmetry.space_group_name_H-M   'P 1'
#
loop_
_entity.id
_entity.type
_entity.pdbx_description
1 polymer ?
#
loop_
_entity_poly.entity_id
_entity_poly.type
_entity_poly.pdbx_seq_one_letter_code
_entity_poly.pdbx_strand_id
1 'polypeptide(L)'
;MELDFDCVSAEYSELRRIGYSLAGGLNDLPQRAAVYYHLYEDSEGRNIFPLMAAHGALWAKGYFQKGIRAGKILSLQYVFSPKHLTQNYKSLIDFANAFRDINRRVCAEAYCVYHFTKKYGQTKFAEQIIPKTLLIALNRCHYSQRIGKPLNRIERKELFEAFFLWEQETIVSPSVEKAVENFNWSCVKWLAMKPKIEFAYFGDDVGLQFKNFSLKAERIEKGLDAYELAEKVGYKAVEDAICHYKIMPKSFFDSTSFYFLNVYKSVGFSR
;
A
#
# COMPACT_ATOMS: atom_id res chain seq x y z
N MET A 1 0.09 -17.43 -31.67
CA MET A 1 1.39 -16.88 -31.25
C MET A 1 1.82 -17.69 -30.04
N GLU A 2 2.91 -18.45 -30.15
CA GLU A 2 3.45 -19.17 -29.00
C GLU A 2 3.95 -18.10 -28.00
N LEU A 3 3.54 -18.21 -26.73
CA LEU A 3 4.03 -17.29 -25.71
C LEU A 3 5.53 -17.55 -25.51
N ASP A 4 6.35 -16.52 -25.71
CA ASP A 4 7.77 -16.50 -25.34
C ASP A 4 8.00 -15.56 -24.14
N PHE A 5 9.25 -15.52 -23.65
CA PHE A 5 9.60 -14.70 -22.50
C PHE A 5 9.46 -13.21 -22.79
N ASP A 6 9.82 -12.77 -23.99
CA ASP A 6 9.82 -11.36 -24.38
C ASP A 6 8.39 -10.80 -24.41
N CYS A 7 7.44 -11.58 -24.94
CA CYS A 7 6.02 -11.24 -24.92
C CYS A 7 5.49 -11.11 -23.47
N VAL A 8 5.80 -12.07 -22.60
CA VAL A 8 5.37 -12.05 -21.19
C VAL A 8 6.01 -10.89 -20.42
N SER A 9 7.28 -10.57 -20.69
CA SER A 9 8.00 -9.45 -20.10
C SER A 9 7.46 -8.08 -20.55
N ALA A 10 7.09 -7.96 -21.82
CA ALA A 10 6.44 -6.75 -22.36
C ALA A 10 5.07 -6.52 -21.69
N GLU A 11 4.28 -7.57 -21.50
CA GLU A 11 2.99 -7.51 -20.81
C GLU A 11 3.14 -7.14 -19.33
N TYR A 12 4.16 -7.68 -18.64
CA TYR A 12 4.49 -7.25 -17.28
C TYR A 12 4.84 -5.75 -17.24
N SER A 13 5.64 -5.28 -18.19
CA SER A 13 6.03 -3.87 -18.27
C SER A 13 4.83 -2.95 -18.53
N GLU A 14 3.89 -3.38 -19.35
CA GLU A 14 2.66 -2.62 -19.61
C GLU A 14 1.73 -2.59 -18.39
N LEU A 15 1.52 -3.72 -17.72
CA LEU A 15 0.77 -3.78 -16.47
C LEU A 15 1.40 -2.91 -15.37
N ARG A 16 2.73 -2.85 -15.34
CA ARG A 16 3.46 -1.96 -14.44
C ARG A 16 3.21 -0.49 -14.79
N ARG A 17 3.27 -0.12 -16.07
CA ARG A 17 2.95 1.24 -16.54
C ARG A 17 1.53 1.64 -16.18
N ILE A 18 0.56 0.75 -16.36
CA ILE A 18 -0.84 0.94 -15.94
C ILE A 18 -0.89 1.17 -14.42
N GLY A 19 -0.26 0.29 -13.64
CA GLY A 19 -0.22 0.39 -12.18
C GLY A 19 0.32 1.73 -11.68
N TYR A 20 1.41 2.24 -12.27
CA TYR A 20 1.97 3.54 -11.89
C TYR A 20 1.09 4.74 -12.30
N SER A 21 0.33 4.60 -13.38
CA SER A 21 -0.64 5.62 -13.81
C SER A 21 -1.85 5.63 -12.86
N LEU A 22 -2.35 4.44 -12.51
CA LEU A 22 -3.42 4.25 -11.54
C LEU A 22 -3.05 4.67 -10.11
N ALA A 23 -1.79 4.53 -9.71
CA ALA A 23 -1.34 4.97 -8.40
C ALA A 23 -1.29 6.51 -8.23
N GLY A 24 -1.41 7.26 -9.33
CA GLY A 24 -1.42 8.72 -9.37
C GLY A 24 -0.11 9.36 -8.91
N GLY A 25 -0.18 10.64 -8.57
CA GLY A 25 0.89 11.42 -7.92
C GLY A 25 0.89 11.25 -6.41
N LEU A 26 1.81 11.94 -5.72
CA LEU A 26 2.05 11.74 -4.28
C LEU A 26 0.80 11.98 -3.40
N ASN A 27 -0.09 12.89 -3.81
CA ASN A 27 -1.25 13.28 -3.02
C ASN A 27 -2.54 12.51 -3.37
N ASP A 28 -2.50 11.63 -4.37
CA ASP A 28 -3.66 10.88 -4.86
C ASP A 28 -3.95 9.63 -4.00
N LEU A 29 -3.90 9.79 -2.68
CA LEU A 29 -4.21 8.72 -1.71
C LEU A 29 -5.62 8.13 -1.90
N PRO A 30 -6.69 8.91 -2.20
CA PRO A 30 -8.01 8.33 -2.48
C PRO A 30 -8.01 7.47 -3.76
N GLN A 31 -7.25 7.89 -4.78
CA GLN A 31 -7.10 7.13 -6.02
C GLN A 31 -6.43 5.78 -5.74
N ARG A 32 -5.34 5.77 -4.97
CA ARG A 32 -4.66 4.54 -4.55
C ARG A 32 -5.56 3.62 -3.74
N ALA A 33 -6.31 4.17 -2.78
CA ALA A 33 -7.27 3.40 -2.00
C ALA A 33 -8.32 2.72 -2.91
N ALA A 34 -8.81 3.39 -3.95
CA ALA A 34 -9.72 2.80 -4.92
C ALA A 34 -9.07 1.70 -5.78
N VAL A 35 -7.79 1.85 -6.17
CA VAL A 35 -7.05 0.80 -6.90
C VAL A 35 -6.87 -0.44 -6.03
N TYR A 36 -6.45 -0.26 -4.79
CA TYR A 36 -6.35 -1.35 -3.83
C TYR A 36 -7.69 -2.05 -3.60
N TYR A 37 -8.75 -1.27 -3.42
CA TYR A 37 -10.09 -1.80 -3.24
C TYR A 37 -10.55 -2.61 -4.45
N HIS A 38 -10.23 -2.14 -5.66
CA HIS A 38 -10.49 -2.90 -6.89
C HIS A 38 -9.79 -4.26 -6.89
N LEU A 39 -8.54 -4.37 -6.44
CA LEU A 39 -7.85 -5.67 -6.37
C LEU A 39 -8.50 -6.62 -5.35
N TYR A 40 -8.98 -6.07 -4.23
CA TYR A 40 -9.75 -6.83 -3.24
C TYR A 40 -11.07 -7.34 -3.84
N GLU A 41 -11.86 -6.47 -4.48
CA GLU A 41 -13.10 -6.84 -5.15
C GLU A 41 -12.90 -7.80 -6.32
N ASP A 42 -11.89 -7.57 -7.15
CA ASP A 42 -11.58 -8.42 -8.32
C ASP A 42 -11.13 -9.82 -7.90
N SER A 43 -10.66 -10.00 -6.67
CA SER A 43 -10.40 -11.31 -6.04
C SER A 43 -11.62 -11.92 -5.34
N GLU A 44 -12.76 -11.21 -5.35
CA GLU A 44 -13.97 -11.46 -4.54
C GLU A 44 -13.63 -11.63 -3.06
N GLY A 45 -12.78 -10.74 -2.55
CA GLY A 45 -12.39 -10.70 -1.14
C GLY A 45 -11.37 -11.76 -0.69
N ARG A 46 -10.78 -12.53 -1.61
CA ARG A 46 -9.73 -13.51 -1.29
C ARG A 46 -8.40 -12.88 -0.93
N ASN A 47 -8.01 -11.82 -1.65
CA ASN A 47 -6.78 -11.09 -1.41
C ASN A 47 -7.04 -9.89 -0.50
N ILE A 48 -6.78 -10.05 0.79
CA ILE A 48 -7.04 -9.04 1.82
C ILE A 48 -5.93 -7.97 1.93
N PHE A 49 -4.73 -8.27 1.44
CA PHE A 49 -3.58 -7.35 1.49
C PHE A 49 -3.92 -5.97 0.87
N PRO A 50 -4.50 -5.87 -0.35
CA PRO A 50 -4.91 -4.60 -0.92
C PRO A 50 -5.87 -3.82 -0.02
N LEU A 51 -6.89 -4.47 0.55
CA LEU A 51 -7.84 -3.78 1.43
C LEU A 51 -7.12 -3.12 2.62
N MET A 52 -6.23 -3.87 3.29
CA MET A 52 -5.40 -3.32 4.37
C MET A 52 -4.47 -2.19 3.90
N ALA A 53 -3.89 -2.30 2.71
CA ALA A 53 -3.06 -1.25 2.12
C ALA A 53 -3.88 0.02 1.79
N ALA A 54 -5.17 -0.11 1.46
CA ALA A 54 -6.09 1.03 1.33
C ALA A 54 -6.25 1.77 2.67
N HIS A 55 -6.46 1.04 3.77
CA HIS A 55 -6.46 1.63 5.13
C HIS A 55 -5.14 2.35 5.44
N GLY A 56 -4.01 1.73 5.05
CA GLY A 56 -2.68 2.34 5.15
C GLY A 56 -2.57 3.68 4.44
N ALA A 57 -3.00 3.74 3.17
CA ALA A 57 -3.00 4.97 2.37
C ALA A 57 -3.86 6.07 3.00
N LEU A 58 -5.07 5.72 3.46
CA LEU A 58 -6.01 6.68 4.03
C LEU A 58 -5.56 7.19 5.41
N TRP A 59 -5.08 6.30 6.28
CA TRP A 59 -4.50 6.66 7.59
C TRP A 59 -3.30 7.60 7.44
N ALA A 60 -2.41 7.30 6.48
CA ALA A 60 -1.20 8.07 6.24
C ALA A 60 -1.48 9.55 5.93
N LYS A 61 -2.62 9.88 5.31
CA LYS A 61 -3.02 11.27 5.06
C LYS A 61 -3.09 12.08 6.36
N GLY A 62 -3.78 11.55 7.37
CA GLY A 62 -3.94 12.19 8.66
C GLY A 62 -2.62 12.27 9.43
N TYR A 63 -1.84 11.19 9.40
CA TYR A 63 -0.53 11.13 10.05
C TYR A 63 0.42 12.20 9.51
N PHE A 64 0.61 12.30 8.18
CA PHE A 64 1.51 13.29 7.60
C PHE A 64 1.02 14.73 7.79
N GLN A 65 -0.30 14.97 7.76
CA GLN A 65 -0.84 16.29 8.06
C GLN A 65 -0.52 16.73 9.50
N LYS A 66 -0.69 15.83 10.48
CA LYS A 66 -0.33 16.08 11.88
C LYS A 66 1.19 16.30 12.02
N GLY A 67 2.00 15.43 11.41
CA GLY A 67 3.47 15.52 11.45
C GLY A 67 4.02 16.82 10.85
N ILE A 68 3.51 17.26 9.70
CA ILE A 68 3.91 18.53 9.07
C ILE A 68 3.54 19.73 9.95
N ARG A 69 2.35 19.73 10.57
CA ARG A 69 1.94 20.79 11.50
C ARG A 69 2.85 20.84 12.72
N ALA A 70 3.14 19.69 13.34
CA ALA A 70 4.04 19.61 14.48
C ALA A 70 5.47 20.07 14.12
N GLY A 71 5.99 19.63 12.96
CA GLY A 71 7.29 20.07 12.47
C GLY A 71 7.35 21.57 12.15
N LYS A 72 6.26 22.17 11.66
CA LYS A 72 6.16 23.62 11.49
C LYS A 72 6.31 24.36 12.82
N ILE A 73 5.66 23.87 13.89
CA ILE A 73 5.78 24.45 15.24
C ILE A 73 7.22 24.29 15.75
N LEU A 74 7.79 23.09 15.66
CA LEU A 74 9.17 22.82 16.08
C LEU A 74 10.21 23.63 15.29
N SER A 75 9.88 24.03 14.05
CA SER A 75 10.79 24.83 13.23
C SER A 75 10.94 26.27 13.75
N LEU A 76 9.99 26.76 14.56
CA LEU A 76 10.01 28.13 15.10
C LEU A 76 11.22 28.40 16.00
N GLN A 77 11.84 27.36 16.57
CA GLN A 77 13.10 27.51 17.32
C GLN A 77 14.26 28.03 16.45
N TYR A 78 14.14 27.97 15.12
CA TYR A 78 15.12 28.44 14.15
C TYR A 78 14.73 29.78 13.50
N VAL A 79 13.81 30.55 14.08
CA VAL A 79 13.38 31.86 13.53
C VAL A 79 14.54 32.83 13.30
N PHE A 80 15.56 32.81 14.17
CA PHE A 80 16.78 33.61 14.02
C PHE A 80 17.83 32.98 13.07
N SER A 81 17.47 31.91 12.38
CA SER A 81 18.31 31.20 11.41
C SER A 81 17.49 30.79 10.18
N PRO A 82 17.13 31.75 9.30
CA PRO A 82 16.24 31.49 8.16
C PRO A 82 16.68 30.35 7.25
N LYS A 83 18.00 30.18 7.08
CA LYS A 83 18.60 29.07 6.32
C LYS A 83 18.28 27.70 6.96
N HIS A 84 18.48 27.56 8.27
CA HIS A 84 18.16 26.33 9.01
C HIS A 84 16.65 26.06 9.04
N LEU A 85 15.83 27.09 9.20
CA LEU A 85 14.38 26.98 9.13
C LEU A 85 13.92 26.40 7.78
N THR A 86 14.42 26.97 6.68
CA THR A 86 14.05 26.54 5.32
C THR A 86 14.55 25.13 5.01
N GLN A 87 15.79 24.81 5.39
CA GLN A 87 16.39 23.48 5.17
C GLN A 87 15.66 22.39 5.94
N ASN A 88 15.38 22.60 7.23
CA ASN A 88 14.70 21.61 8.08
C ASN A 88 13.24 21.40 7.64
N TYR A 89 12.54 22.48 7.29
CA TYR A 89 11.17 22.38 6.78
C TYR A 89 11.13 21.66 5.43
N LYS A 90 12.03 21.99 4.50
CA LYS A 90 12.17 21.26 3.23
C LYS A 90 12.46 19.78 3.46
N SER A 91 13.42 19.45 4.33
CA SER A 91 13.78 18.07 4.66
C SER A 91 12.59 17.27 5.21
N LEU A 92 11.72 17.91 6.02
CA LEU A 92 10.49 17.29 6.52
C LEU A 92 9.47 17.00 5.41
N ILE A 93 9.30 17.95 4.46
CA ILE A 93 8.41 17.75 3.32
C ILE A 93 8.95 16.64 2.40
N ASP A 94 10.24 16.64 2.10
CA ASP A 94 10.90 15.62 1.29
C ASP A 94 10.77 14.24 1.96
N PHE A 95 10.93 14.16 3.28
CA PHE A 95 10.70 12.94 4.06
C PHE A 95 9.25 12.44 3.97
N ALA A 96 8.26 13.30 4.18
CA ALA A 96 6.85 12.92 4.04
C ALA A 96 6.52 12.48 2.60
N ASN A 97 7.11 13.13 1.59
CA ASN A 97 6.95 12.76 0.19
C ASN A 97 7.56 11.40 -0.13
N ALA A 98 8.71 11.05 0.46
CA ALA A 98 9.32 9.74 0.29
C ALA A 98 8.36 8.62 0.75
N PHE A 99 7.69 8.79 1.89
CA PHE A 99 6.70 7.80 2.35
C PHE A 99 5.44 7.74 1.47
N ARG A 100 4.99 8.87 0.93
CA ARG A 100 3.90 8.88 -0.08
C ARG A 100 4.30 8.14 -1.34
N ASP A 101 5.56 8.27 -1.78
CA ASP A 101 6.08 7.56 -2.94
C ASP A 101 6.22 6.05 -2.67
N ILE A 102 6.59 5.64 -1.45
CA ILE A 102 6.57 4.22 -1.05
C ILE A 102 5.18 3.64 -1.25
N ASN A 103 4.14 4.29 -0.72
CA ASN A 103 2.75 3.84 -0.88
C ASN A 103 2.32 3.82 -2.36
N ARG A 104 2.76 4.80 -3.15
CA ARG A 104 2.54 4.83 -4.60
C ARG A 104 3.16 3.64 -5.32
N ARG A 105 4.41 3.32 -5.01
CA ARG A 105 5.13 2.18 -5.59
C ARG A 105 4.49 0.86 -5.19
N VAL A 106 4.15 0.67 -3.92
CA VAL A 106 3.42 -0.53 -3.47
C VAL A 106 2.10 -0.68 -4.23
N CYS A 107 1.32 0.40 -4.39
CA CYS A 107 0.05 0.35 -5.11
C CYS A 107 0.23 -0.07 -6.57
N ALA A 108 1.22 0.53 -7.26
CA ALA A 108 1.51 0.24 -8.65
C ALA A 108 1.97 -1.21 -8.87
N GLU A 109 2.92 -1.67 -8.06
CA GLU A 109 3.48 -3.00 -8.18
C GLU A 109 2.46 -4.08 -7.72
N ALA A 110 1.62 -3.78 -6.71
CA ALA A 110 0.55 -4.69 -6.31
C ALA A 110 -0.48 -4.92 -7.43
N TYR A 111 -0.87 -3.84 -8.13
CA TYR A 111 -1.72 -3.93 -9.31
C TYR A 111 -1.08 -4.78 -10.41
N CYS A 112 0.19 -4.47 -10.72
CA CYS A 112 0.94 -5.18 -11.75
C CYS A 112 1.03 -6.69 -11.45
N VAL A 113 1.55 -7.05 -10.28
CA VAL A 113 1.78 -8.45 -9.91
C VAL A 113 0.48 -9.24 -9.82
N TYR A 114 -0.59 -8.65 -9.27
CA TYR A 114 -1.88 -9.32 -9.19
C TYR A 114 -2.44 -9.64 -10.59
N HIS A 115 -2.53 -8.65 -11.49
CA HIS A 115 -3.07 -8.88 -12.83
C HIS A 115 -2.15 -9.72 -13.72
N PHE A 116 -0.83 -9.56 -13.57
CA PHE A 116 0.15 -10.36 -14.29
C PHE A 116 0.00 -11.84 -13.92
N THR A 117 -0.02 -12.16 -12.63
CA THR A 117 -0.18 -13.56 -12.18
C THR A 117 -1.56 -14.12 -12.53
N LYS A 118 -2.60 -13.29 -12.58
CA LYS A 118 -3.94 -13.71 -13.01
C LYS A 118 -3.94 -14.22 -14.45
N LYS A 119 -3.20 -13.56 -15.35
CA LYS A 119 -3.13 -13.87 -16.78
C LYS A 119 -2.03 -14.89 -17.13
N TYR A 120 -0.84 -14.74 -16.55
CA TYR A 120 0.37 -15.46 -16.93
C TYR A 120 0.95 -16.35 -15.84
N GLY A 121 0.36 -16.41 -14.65
CA GLY A 121 0.95 -17.08 -13.48
C GLY A 121 1.18 -18.59 -13.63
N GLN A 122 0.55 -19.24 -14.60
CA GLN A 122 0.75 -20.67 -14.92
C GLN A 122 1.77 -20.91 -16.05
N THR A 123 2.34 -19.85 -16.62
CA THR A 123 3.36 -19.98 -17.66
C THR A 123 4.73 -20.30 -17.05
N LYS A 124 5.59 -20.99 -17.81
CA LYS A 124 6.98 -21.26 -17.42
C LYS A 124 7.83 -19.99 -17.20
N PHE A 125 7.35 -18.83 -17.64
CA PHE A 125 8.05 -17.55 -17.55
C PHE A 125 7.68 -16.74 -16.31
N ALA A 126 6.56 -17.05 -15.65
CA ALA A 126 6.12 -16.30 -14.47
C ALA A 126 7.11 -16.36 -13.31
N GLU A 127 7.75 -17.51 -13.09
CA GLU A 127 8.77 -17.71 -12.04
C GLU A 127 10.05 -16.89 -12.27
N GLN A 128 10.29 -16.40 -13.49
CA GLN A 128 11.43 -15.53 -13.80
C GLN A 128 11.17 -14.07 -13.41
N ILE A 129 9.91 -13.69 -13.24
CA ILE A 129 9.49 -12.31 -12.96
C ILE A 129 8.99 -12.17 -11.52
N ILE A 130 8.19 -13.13 -11.05
CA ILE A 130 7.57 -13.11 -9.72
C ILE A 130 8.25 -14.14 -8.81
N PRO A 131 8.71 -13.74 -7.61
CA PRO A 131 9.29 -14.67 -6.65
C PRO A 131 8.34 -15.83 -6.34
N LYS A 132 8.91 -17.03 -6.27
CA LYS A 132 8.17 -18.30 -6.16
C LYS A 132 7.08 -18.30 -5.08
N THR A 133 7.39 -17.84 -3.88
CA THR A 133 6.44 -17.80 -2.76
C THR A 133 5.20 -16.96 -3.07
N LEU A 134 5.40 -15.77 -3.63
CA LEU A 134 4.30 -14.87 -4.02
C LEU A 134 3.51 -15.45 -5.19
N LEU A 135 4.20 -16.02 -6.19
CA LEU A 135 3.57 -16.64 -7.35
C LEU A 135 2.65 -17.79 -6.95
N ILE A 136 3.10 -18.68 -6.07
CA ILE A 136 2.30 -19.81 -5.56
C ILE A 136 1.05 -19.30 -4.85
N ALA A 137 1.19 -18.34 -3.94
CA ALA A 137 0.08 -17.79 -3.18
C ALA A 137 -0.96 -17.11 -4.08
N LEU A 138 -0.52 -16.30 -5.05
CA LEU A 138 -1.43 -15.64 -6.00
C LEU A 138 -2.10 -16.63 -6.95
N ASN A 139 -1.36 -17.63 -7.44
CA ASN A 139 -1.94 -18.69 -8.25
C ASN A 139 -3.04 -19.46 -7.48
N ARG A 140 -2.84 -19.72 -6.18
CA ARG A 140 -3.86 -20.31 -5.31
C ARG A 140 -5.08 -19.41 -5.18
N CYS A 141 -4.88 -18.10 -4.99
CA CYS A 141 -5.95 -17.09 -4.98
C CYS A 141 -6.77 -17.12 -6.27
N HIS A 142 -6.11 -17.04 -7.43
CA HIS A 142 -6.76 -17.04 -8.74
C HIS A 142 -7.48 -18.36 -9.04
N TYR A 143 -6.89 -19.49 -8.64
CA TYR A 143 -7.53 -20.80 -8.77
C TYR A 143 -8.78 -20.90 -7.90
N SER A 144 -8.68 -20.51 -6.63
CA SER A 144 -9.78 -20.43 -5.67
C SER A 144 -10.93 -19.55 -6.18
N GLN A 145 -10.61 -18.46 -6.88
CA GLN A 145 -11.60 -17.63 -7.59
C GLN A 145 -12.30 -18.40 -8.70
N ARG A 146 -11.53 -18.97 -9.65
CA ARG A 146 -12.09 -19.68 -10.81
C ARG A 146 -13.02 -20.83 -10.44
N ILE A 147 -12.77 -21.52 -9.32
CA ILE A 147 -13.60 -22.66 -8.88
C ILE A 147 -14.69 -22.26 -7.88
N GLY A 148 -14.83 -20.97 -7.54
CA GLY A 148 -15.86 -20.48 -6.61
C GLY A 148 -15.70 -20.97 -5.17
N LYS A 149 -14.52 -21.46 -4.76
CA LYS A 149 -14.27 -21.91 -3.38
C LYS A 149 -13.46 -20.87 -2.63
N PRO A 150 -13.96 -20.25 -1.55
CA PRO A 150 -13.19 -19.28 -0.77
C PRO A 150 -11.92 -19.89 -0.15
N LEU A 151 -10.89 -19.05 0.03
CA LEU A 151 -9.71 -19.42 0.80
C LEU A 151 -10.08 -19.56 2.28
N ASN A 152 -9.59 -20.62 2.94
CA ASN A 152 -9.68 -20.76 4.38
C ASN A 152 -8.68 -19.83 5.11
N ARG A 153 -8.77 -19.73 6.44
CA ARG A 153 -7.95 -18.79 7.23
C ARG A 153 -6.45 -18.98 7.03
N ILE A 154 -5.96 -20.22 6.96
CA ILE A 154 -4.54 -20.53 6.76
C ILE A 154 -4.10 -20.04 5.38
N GLU A 155 -4.87 -20.34 4.34
CA GLU A 155 -4.56 -19.96 2.96
C GLU A 155 -4.58 -18.43 2.76
N ARG A 156 -5.50 -17.73 3.42
CA ARG A 156 -5.56 -16.26 3.40
C ARG A 156 -4.36 -15.64 4.11
N LYS A 157 -3.94 -16.21 5.23
CA LYS A 157 -2.74 -15.79 5.95
C LYS A 157 -1.50 -15.97 5.10
N GLU A 158 -1.33 -17.14 4.49
CA GLU A 158 -0.24 -17.42 3.55
C GLU A 158 -0.21 -16.41 2.39
N LEU A 159 -1.37 -16.07 1.82
CA LEU A 159 -1.47 -15.06 0.77
C LEU A 159 -1.08 -13.66 1.25
N PHE A 160 -1.61 -13.23 2.40
CA PHE A 160 -1.28 -11.95 3.00
C PHE A 160 0.22 -11.86 3.28
N GLU A 161 0.78 -12.87 3.96
CA GLU A 161 2.19 -12.93 4.32
C GLU A 161 3.10 -12.93 3.10
N ALA A 162 2.78 -13.72 2.07
CA ALA A 162 3.59 -13.75 0.84
C ALA A 162 3.64 -12.38 0.15
N PHE A 163 2.49 -11.69 0.06
CA PHE A 163 2.42 -10.36 -0.53
C PHE A 163 3.14 -9.31 0.32
N PHE A 164 2.90 -9.36 1.64
CA PHE A 164 3.46 -8.42 2.61
C PHE A 164 4.98 -8.57 2.76
N LEU A 165 5.52 -9.79 2.82
CA LEU A 165 6.96 -9.99 2.88
C LEU A 165 7.65 -9.57 1.58
N TRP A 166 7.02 -9.82 0.43
CA TRP A 166 7.54 -9.37 -0.85
C TRP A 166 7.59 -7.84 -0.97
N GLU A 167 6.52 -7.11 -0.60
CA GLU A 167 6.57 -5.65 -0.63
C GLU A 167 7.58 -5.08 0.36
N GLN A 168 7.74 -5.70 1.54
CA GLN A 168 8.73 -5.29 2.53
C GLN A 168 10.16 -5.46 2.00
N GLU A 169 10.45 -6.56 1.31
CA GLU A 169 11.77 -6.83 0.74
C GLU A 169 12.09 -5.91 -0.44
N THR A 170 11.16 -5.79 -1.38
CA THR A 170 11.44 -5.20 -2.69
C THR A 170 11.19 -3.70 -2.77
N ILE A 171 10.32 -3.16 -1.91
CA ILE A 171 9.87 -1.77 -1.99
C ILE A 171 10.08 -1.06 -0.66
N VAL A 172 9.43 -1.51 0.41
CA VAL A 172 9.27 -0.71 1.63
C VAL A 172 10.59 -0.58 2.38
N SER A 173 11.27 -1.67 2.73
CA SER A 173 12.51 -1.61 3.52
C SER A 173 13.60 -0.75 2.89
N PRO A 174 14.03 -0.99 1.63
CA PRO A 174 15.08 -0.18 1.03
C PRO A 174 14.68 1.30 0.88
N SER A 175 13.40 1.58 0.69
CA SER A 175 12.92 2.96 0.53
C SER A 175 12.81 3.70 1.87
N VAL A 176 12.41 3.00 2.94
CA VAL A 176 12.39 3.55 4.30
C VAL A 176 13.82 3.85 4.74
N GLU A 177 14.75 2.92 4.56
CA GLU A 177 16.18 3.13 4.86
C GLU A 177 16.72 4.37 4.17
N LYS A 178 16.52 4.47 2.84
CA LYS A 178 16.91 5.65 2.07
C LYS A 178 16.24 6.94 2.56
N ALA A 179 14.95 6.92 2.88
CA ALA A 179 14.24 8.11 3.37
C ALA A 179 14.78 8.56 4.74
N VAL A 180 15.07 7.60 5.62
CA VAL A 180 15.62 7.83 6.95
C VAL A 180 17.03 8.40 6.86
N GLU A 181 17.91 7.84 6.01
CA GLU A 181 19.27 8.35 5.79
C GLU A 181 19.29 9.80 5.29
N ASN A 182 18.37 10.17 4.40
CA ASN A 182 18.30 11.52 3.83
C ASN A 182 17.62 12.55 4.73
N PHE A 183 17.07 12.16 5.89
CA PHE A 183 16.39 13.06 6.80
C PHE A 183 17.32 13.56 7.92
N ASN A 184 17.65 14.85 7.89
CA ASN A 184 18.72 15.45 8.70
C ASN A 184 18.25 16.09 10.01
N TRP A 185 16.95 16.04 10.33
CA TRP A 185 16.42 16.66 11.55
C TRP A 185 16.20 15.64 12.67
N SER A 186 17.23 15.37 13.46
CA SER A 186 17.28 14.24 14.41
C SER A 186 16.10 14.13 15.37
N CYS A 187 15.64 15.22 15.99
CA CYS A 187 14.52 15.16 16.94
C CYS A 187 13.18 14.87 16.24
N VAL A 188 12.95 15.47 15.07
CA VAL A 188 11.73 15.21 14.28
C VAL A 188 11.79 13.82 13.65
N LYS A 189 12.97 13.37 13.25
CA LYS A 189 13.21 11.99 12.76
C LYS A 189 12.87 10.97 13.84
N TRP A 190 13.35 11.18 15.06
CA TRP A 190 13.05 10.31 16.19
C TRP A 190 11.54 10.21 16.47
N LEU A 191 10.83 11.34 16.44
CA LEU A 191 9.36 11.36 16.58
C LEU A 191 8.65 10.67 15.42
N ALA A 192 9.06 10.97 14.18
CA ALA A 192 8.43 10.43 12.98
C ALA A 192 8.62 8.91 12.82
N MET A 193 9.64 8.34 13.47
CA MET A 193 9.89 6.90 13.52
C MET A 193 9.14 6.16 14.64
N LYS A 194 8.30 6.85 15.41
CA LYS A 194 7.45 6.24 16.45
C LYS A 194 5.96 6.42 16.17
N PRO A 195 5.46 6.13 14.95
CA PRO A 195 4.04 6.25 14.68
C PRO A 195 3.23 5.27 15.55
N LYS A 196 2.04 5.71 15.97
CA LYS A 196 0.96 4.82 16.41
C LYS A 196 0.03 4.60 15.23
N ILE A 197 -0.01 3.39 14.68
CA ILE A 197 -0.92 3.05 13.58
C ILE A 197 -2.30 2.78 14.17
N GLU A 198 -3.31 3.48 13.65
CA GLU A 198 -4.69 3.42 14.13
C GLU A 198 -5.60 3.27 12.90
N PHE A 199 -5.65 2.06 12.33
CA PHE A 199 -6.57 1.81 11.24
C PHE A 199 -8.01 1.84 11.74
N ALA A 200 -8.92 2.33 10.91
CA ALA A 200 -10.32 2.55 11.30
C ALA A 200 -11.04 1.26 11.76
N TYR A 201 -10.56 0.08 11.35
CA TYR A 201 -11.12 -1.21 11.76
C TYR A 201 -10.52 -1.76 13.06
N PHE A 202 -9.50 -1.12 13.65
CA PHE A 202 -8.94 -1.55 14.93
C PHE A 202 -9.92 -1.37 16.10
N GLY A 203 -10.89 -0.46 15.95
CA GLY A 203 -11.78 -0.03 17.03
C GLY A 203 -11.20 1.13 17.84
N ASP A 204 -12.01 1.66 18.75
CA ASP A 204 -11.60 2.75 19.62
C ASP A 204 -10.47 2.29 20.58
N ASP A 205 -9.50 3.17 20.82
CA ASP A 205 -8.32 2.97 21.68
C ASP A 205 -7.30 1.89 21.27
N VAL A 206 -7.57 1.11 20.21
CA VAL A 206 -6.62 0.13 19.70
C VAL A 206 -5.68 0.76 18.67
N GLY A 207 -4.38 0.69 18.93
CA GLY A 207 -3.38 1.08 17.94
C GLY A 207 -2.04 0.40 18.15
N LEU A 208 -1.31 0.26 17.05
CA LEU A 208 -0.02 -0.42 17.01
C LEU A 208 1.09 0.62 17.12
N GLN A 209 1.67 0.74 18.31
CA GLN A 209 2.77 1.66 18.58
C GLN A 209 4.09 1.08 18.08
N PHE A 210 4.78 1.84 17.22
CA PHE A 210 6.13 1.54 16.79
C PHE A 210 7.16 2.13 17.76
N LYS A 211 8.16 1.33 18.12
CA LYS A 211 9.39 1.78 18.79
C LYS A 211 10.33 2.41 17.79
N ASN A 212 10.45 1.84 16.60
CA ASN A 212 11.19 2.39 15.48
C ASN A 212 10.71 1.80 14.14
N PHE A 213 9.93 2.58 13.39
CA PHE A 213 9.40 2.20 12.08
C PHE A 213 10.48 1.82 11.05
N SER A 214 11.74 2.23 11.24
CA SER A 214 12.83 1.81 10.35
C SER A 214 13.23 0.33 10.53
N LEU A 215 12.85 -0.32 11.64
CA LEU A 215 13.15 -1.72 11.89
C LEU A 215 12.22 -2.63 11.08
N LYS A 216 12.80 -3.40 10.15
CA LYS A 216 12.05 -4.35 9.32
C LYS A 216 11.30 -5.39 10.15
N ALA A 217 11.94 -5.95 11.18
CA ALA A 217 11.32 -6.95 12.04
C ALA A 217 10.07 -6.41 12.75
N GLU A 218 10.12 -5.16 13.23
CA GLU A 218 8.96 -4.53 13.87
C GLU A 218 7.84 -4.23 12.86
N ARG A 219 8.18 -3.77 11.64
CA ARG A 219 7.18 -3.62 10.57
C ARG A 219 6.48 -4.94 10.24
N ILE A 220 7.25 -6.04 10.19
CA ILE A 220 6.69 -7.37 9.94
C ILE A 220 5.75 -7.77 11.08
N GLU A 221 6.21 -7.70 12.33
CA GLU A 221 5.40 -8.00 13.52
C GLU A 221 4.08 -7.20 13.51
N LYS A 222 4.14 -5.87 13.38
CA LYS A 222 2.95 -5.02 13.40
C LYS A 222 2.05 -5.20 12.18
N GLY A 223 2.61 -5.54 11.02
CA GLY A 223 1.81 -5.88 9.85
C GLY A 223 1.00 -7.16 10.04
N LEU A 224 1.59 -8.17 10.68
CA LEU A 224 0.90 -9.41 11.04
C LEU A 224 -0.12 -9.20 12.15
N ASP A 225 0.18 -8.37 13.17
CA ASP A 225 -0.78 -7.97 14.19
C ASP A 225 -2.02 -7.29 13.57
N ALA A 226 -1.80 -6.37 12.62
CA ALA A 226 -2.89 -5.71 11.90
C ALA A 226 -3.75 -6.70 11.10
N TYR A 227 -3.14 -7.73 10.51
CA TYR A 227 -3.85 -8.79 9.80
C TYR A 227 -4.68 -9.65 10.75
N GLU A 228 -4.14 -10.06 11.90
CA GLU A 228 -4.90 -10.83 12.90
C GLU A 228 -6.07 -10.01 13.47
N LEU A 229 -5.92 -8.69 13.63
CA LEU A 229 -7.02 -7.80 13.96
C LEU A 229 -8.09 -7.78 12.86
N ALA A 230 -7.69 -7.69 11.59
CA ALA A 230 -8.61 -7.74 10.45
C ALA A 230 -9.39 -9.08 10.38
N GLU A 231 -8.72 -10.21 10.63
CA GLU A 231 -9.37 -11.52 10.75
C GLU A 231 -10.35 -11.56 11.92
N LYS A 232 -9.98 -11.00 13.08
CA LYS A 232 -10.80 -11.03 14.29
C LYS A 232 -12.09 -10.21 14.14
N VAL A 233 -12.02 -9.03 13.55
CA VAL A 233 -13.22 -8.16 13.36
C VAL A 233 -14.06 -8.59 12.17
N GLY A 234 -13.48 -9.36 11.25
CA GLY A 234 -14.13 -9.81 10.03
C GLY A 234 -14.03 -8.78 8.91
N TYR A 235 -13.82 -9.27 7.68
CA TYR A 235 -13.45 -8.40 6.56
C TYR A 235 -14.54 -7.46 6.09
N LYS A 236 -15.82 -7.80 6.32
CA LYS A 236 -16.90 -6.86 6.00
C LYS A 236 -16.80 -5.61 6.87
N ALA A 237 -16.46 -5.77 8.15
CA ALA A 237 -16.20 -4.63 9.04
C ALA A 237 -14.95 -3.86 8.62
N VAL A 238 -13.91 -4.54 8.12
CA VAL A 238 -12.71 -3.88 7.56
C VAL A 238 -13.11 -3.03 6.35
N GLU A 239 -13.84 -3.59 5.39
CA GLU A 239 -14.34 -2.93 4.19
C GLU A 239 -15.17 -1.68 4.55
N ASP A 240 -16.17 -1.85 5.42
CA ASP A 240 -17.08 -0.78 5.82
C ASP A 240 -16.33 0.36 6.56
N ALA A 241 -15.27 0.04 7.30
CA ALA A 241 -14.46 1.01 8.03
C ALA A 241 -13.68 1.99 7.13
N ILE A 242 -13.60 1.77 5.80
CA ILE A 242 -13.03 2.76 4.86
C ILE A 242 -13.76 4.12 4.97
N CYS A 243 -15.07 4.11 5.21
CA CYS A 243 -15.85 5.35 5.30
C CYS A 243 -15.44 6.25 6.48
N HIS A 244 -14.90 5.68 7.56
CA HIS A 244 -14.53 6.42 8.77
C HIS A 244 -13.38 7.39 8.56
N TYR A 245 -12.54 7.18 7.53
CA TYR A 245 -11.49 8.14 7.21
C TYR A 245 -12.04 9.46 6.65
N LYS A 246 -13.27 9.49 6.11
CA LYS A 246 -13.90 10.67 5.49
C LYS A 246 -13.03 11.32 4.39
N ILE A 247 -12.27 10.49 3.67
CA ILE A 247 -11.36 10.90 2.60
C ILE A 247 -11.91 10.50 1.22
N MET A 248 -12.54 9.33 1.13
CA MET A 248 -13.08 8.82 -0.13
C MET A 248 -14.31 9.63 -0.56
N PRO A 249 -14.46 9.91 -1.87
CA PRO A 249 -15.62 10.63 -2.37
C PRO A 249 -16.88 9.78 -2.29
N LYS A 250 -18.05 10.42 -2.23
CA LYS A 250 -19.35 9.72 -2.19
C LYS A 250 -19.53 8.75 -3.36
N SER A 251 -19.10 9.14 -4.57
CA SER A 251 -19.19 8.31 -5.77
C SER A 251 -18.44 6.98 -5.67
N PHE A 252 -17.41 6.88 -4.82
CA PHE A 252 -16.75 5.60 -4.52
C PHE A 252 -17.70 4.65 -3.78
N PHE A 253 -18.44 5.16 -2.79
CA PHE A 253 -19.38 4.36 -2.00
C PHE A 253 -20.69 4.05 -2.75
N ASP A 254 -21.10 4.93 -3.66
CA ASP A 254 -22.29 4.69 -4.50
C ASP A 254 -22.04 3.53 -5.48
N SER A 255 -20.83 3.42 -6.05
CA SER A 255 -20.41 2.28 -6.88
C SER A 255 -18.89 2.23 -7.01
N THR A 256 -18.27 1.32 -6.29
CA THR A 256 -16.81 1.08 -6.23
C THR A 256 -16.23 0.73 -7.60
N SER A 257 -16.92 -0.16 -8.32
CA SER A 257 -16.53 -0.61 -9.67
C SER A 257 -16.63 0.49 -10.73
N PHE A 258 -17.70 1.30 -10.70
CA PHE A 258 -17.84 2.44 -11.62
C PHE A 258 -16.84 3.54 -11.30
N TYR A 259 -16.60 3.81 -10.01
CA TYR A 259 -15.57 4.75 -9.58
C TYR A 259 -14.18 4.33 -10.09
N PHE A 260 -13.81 3.05 -9.91
CA PHE A 260 -12.55 2.53 -10.42
C PHE A 260 -12.47 2.64 -11.95
N LEU A 261 -13.54 2.31 -12.68
CA LEU A 261 -13.56 2.46 -14.14
C LEU A 261 -13.33 3.90 -14.59
N ASN A 262 -13.89 4.88 -13.87
CA ASN A 262 -13.64 6.29 -14.16
C ASN A 262 -12.19 6.68 -13.87
N VAL A 263 -11.61 6.19 -12.77
CA VAL A 263 -10.17 6.36 -12.51
C VAL A 263 -9.35 5.78 -13.67
N TYR A 264 -9.64 4.55 -14.08
CA TYR A 264 -8.97 3.86 -15.18
C TYR A 264 -9.01 4.62 -16.51
N LYS A 265 -10.18 5.18 -16.85
CA LYS A 265 -10.35 6.04 -18.03
C LYS A 265 -9.62 7.37 -17.90
N SER A 266 -9.68 8.00 -16.72
CA SER A 266 -9.05 9.30 -16.48
C SER A 266 -7.54 9.28 -16.62
N VAL A 267 -6.90 8.13 -16.38
CA VAL A 267 -5.45 7.94 -16.58
C VAL A 267 -5.09 7.41 -17.97
N GLY A 268 -6.04 7.43 -18.92
CA GLY A 268 -5.78 7.20 -20.34
C GLY A 268 -5.95 5.76 -20.84
N PHE A 269 -6.66 4.90 -20.10
CA PHE A 269 -6.87 3.51 -20.51
C PHE A 269 -8.35 3.18 -20.75
N SER A 270 -8.60 2.34 -21.75
CA SER A 270 -9.90 1.69 -21.98
C SER A 270 -9.81 0.21 -21.60
N ARG A 271 -10.87 -0.32 -21.00
CA ARG A 271 -11.03 -1.77 -20.81
C ARG A 271 -11.45 -2.43 -22.11
#